data_AF-A0A8K0PU14-F1
#
_entry.id   AF-A0A8K0PU14-F1
#
_cell.length_a   1.000
_cell.length_b   1.000
_cell.length_c   1.000
_cell.angle_alpha   90.00
_cell.angle_beta   90.00
_cell.angle_gamma   90.00
#
_symmetry.space_group_name_H-M   'P 1'
#
loop_
_entity.id
_entity.type
_entity.pdbx_description
1 polymer ?
#
loop_
_entity_poly.entity_id
_entity_poly.type
_entity_poly.pdbx_seq_one_letter_code
_entity_poly.pdbx_strand_id
1 'polypeptide(L)'
;MVFALSAVTRYRKGESKEHPYGYYLAAQTHIGGFPLIGTLDTIQNLLLVTRFGMYHHVGTSLWEISRFCMRQCIEQSLHARPMRPLGLLEEQHQRRVFWECYILDRYSSGVLGRPFAIADKDITIELPIDAADETITQSTGANSLASIDIRTGSHPTELSVFIFHIKLRKVTSRIHSEFYARRSIPSSSGAATPIPHRSSSGHIYVKLYQFLNELDLWRQDAPVFDSPQSLYERVEWYDFLLEKEKLLLIRGAIHIAPRRNGQPPDDLLVMCLDSATQIIELYNRMMQIKCITWTRNYFQVIFTAGLSIIYCVSVGVHNERSRTGYMHQPVITLALCSNILRGFRQEMPDAGRFAIVFEILKDNLLKDTNIISTLNTEQPDGGTVSHQHVSQGHEAYENNLQNRLPDSNHLAAALIDMDHSRQDMMGTLTLPQPQTEIRSPLPQIPDDNSALSNFGYINMDLHQDEIMDWPTLTDEMMEQLEAGLGEYAWGSMDTDFHTWDF
;
A
#
# COMPACT_ATOMS: atom_id res chain seq x y z
N MET A 1 -17.95 6.57 11.33
CA MET A 1 -16.77 6.11 10.54
C MET A 1 -16.75 6.60 9.10
N VAL A 2 -17.83 6.42 8.32
CA VAL A 2 -17.86 6.84 6.89
C VAL A 2 -17.48 8.32 6.70
N PHE A 3 -18.01 9.23 7.52
CA PHE A 3 -17.63 10.65 7.49
C PHE A 3 -16.16 10.91 7.82
N ALA A 4 -15.57 10.13 8.73
CA ALA A 4 -14.15 10.25 9.06
C ALA A 4 -13.28 9.89 7.86
N LEU A 5 -13.63 8.81 7.16
CA LEU A 5 -12.92 8.36 5.96
C LEU A 5 -13.06 9.34 4.80
N SER A 6 -14.27 9.82 4.52
CA SER A 6 -14.49 10.77 3.41
C SER A 6 -13.85 12.13 3.68
N ALA A 7 -13.72 12.53 4.94
CA ALA A 7 -13.06 13.77 5.33
C ALA A 7 -11.54 13.74 5.11
N VAL A 8 -10.86 12.56 5.11
CA VAL A 8 -9.38 12.49 5.01
C VAL A 8 -8.87 13.21 3.76
N THR A 9 -9.34 12.81 2.58
CA THR A 9 -8.87 13.37 1.31
C THR A 9 -9.29 14.83 1.16
N ARG A 10 -10.50 15.18 1.60
CA ARG A 10 -11.02 16.56 1.53
C ARG A 10 -10.21 17.50 2.42
N TYR A 11 -9.90 17.08 3.64
CA TYR A 11 -9.09 17.84 4.59
C TYR A 11 -7.68 18.07 4.05
N ARG A 12 -7.01 17.02 3.54
CA ARG A 12 -5.68 17.14 2.92
C ARG A 12 -5.66 18.04 1.68
N LYS A 13 -6.75 18.09 0.92
CA LYS A 13 -6.90 19.02 -0.21
C LYS A 13 -7.26 20.45 0.21
N GLY A 14 -7.52 20.71 1.49
CA GLY A 14 -8.00 21.99 1.99
C GLY A 14 -9.47 22.29 1.63
N GLU A 15 -10.23 21.30 1.16
CA GLU A 15 -11.65 21.43 0.79
C GLU A 15 -12.60 21.41 2.00
N SER A 16 -12.09 20.98 3.16
CA SER A 16 -12.82 20.93 4.43
C SER A 16 -11.89 21.40 5.55
N LYS A 17 -12.43 22.17 6.50
CA LYS A 17 -11.69 22.66 7.68
C LYS A 17 -11.77 21.68 8.83
N GLU A 18 -12.77 20.80 8.82
CA GLU A 18 -13.00 19.79 9.84
C GLU A 18 -11.98 18.66 9.73
N HIS A 19 -11.17 18.49 10.77
CA HIS A 19 -10.19 17.43 10.80
C HIS A 19 -10.89 16.04 10.85
N PRO A 20 -10.50 15.06 10.03
CA PRO A 20 -11.17 13.75 9.94
C PRO A 20 -11.21 12.99 11.27
N TYR A 21 -10.22 13.22 12.13
CA TYR A 21 -10.15 12.64 13.47
C TYR A 21 -11.32 13.05 14.38
N GLY A 22 -11.91 14.24 14.20
CA GLY A 22 -13.10 14.65 14.96
C GLY A 22 -14.30 13.74 14.71
N TYR A 23 -14.53 13.36 13.45
CA TYR A 23 -15.57 12.39 13.08
C TYR A 23 -15.25 10.97 13.57
N TYR A 24 -13.97 10.62 13.67
CA TYR A 24 -13.54 9.35 14.25
C TYR A 24 -13.86 9.29 15.74
N LEU A 25 -13.47 10.31 16.51
CA LEU A 25 -13.79 10.42 17.94
C LEU A 25 -15.31 10.38 18.18
N ALA A 26 -16.09 11.11 17.37
CA ALA A 26 -17.54 11.07 17.43
C ALA A 26 -18.08 9.64 17.22
N ALA A 27 -17.54 8.91 16.23
CA ALA A 27 -17.93 7.52 15.98
C ALA A 27 -17.55 6.58 17.14
N GLN A 28 -16.41 6.80 17.80
CA GLN A 28 -15.98 5.98 18.94
C GLN A 28 -16.94 6.05 20.12
N THR A 29 -17.65 7.17 20.32
CA THR A 29 -18.65 7.28 21.39
C THR A 29 -19.80 6.27 21.27
N HIS A 30 -20.03 5.73 20.07
CA HIS A 30 -21.06 4.73 19.80
C HIS A 30 -20.57 3.28 19.89
N ILE A 31 -19.26 3.02 19.96
CA ILE A 31 -18.70 1.65 19.94
C ILE A 31 -19.23 0.80 21.11
N GLY A 32 -19.38 1.39 22.30
CA GLY A 32 -19.88 0.68 23.48
C GLY A 32 -21.37 0.28 23.40
N GLY A 33 -22.11 0.80 22.42
CA GLY A 33 -23.54 0.52 22.24
C GLY A 33 -23.87 -0.71 21.41
N PHE A 34 -22.88 -1.38 20.80
CA PHE A 34 -23.09 -2.52 19.90
C PHE A 34 -22.30 -3.76 20.35
N PRO A 35 -22.83 -4.97 20.12
CA PRO A 35 -22.08 -6.18 20.39
C PRO A 35 -20.85 -6.27 19.47
N LEU A 36 -19.66 -6.39 20.09
CA LEU A 36 -18.38 -6.53 19.39
C LEU A 36 -18.22 -7.86 18.64
N ILE A 37 -19.14 -8.80 18.82
CA ILE A 37 -19.11 -10.13 18.19
C ILE A 37 -20.49 -10.45 17.61
N GLY A 38 -20.51 -11.07 16.43
CA GLY A 38 -21.62 -11.91 15.99
C GLY A 38 -22.55 -11.33 14.93
N THR A 39 -22.28 -10.14 14.40
CA THR A 39 -23.05 -9.57 13.27
C THR A 39 -22.13 -9.12 12.14
N LEU A 40 -22.66 -9.10 10.91
CA LEU A 40 -21.95 -8.56 9.75
C LEU A 40 -21.63 -7.07 9.93
N ASP A 41 -22.58 -6.30 10.48
CA ASP A 41 -22.43 -4.87 10.74
C ASP A 41 -21.22 -4.58 11.64
N THR A 42 -20.98 -5.42 12.64
CA THR A 42 -19.82 -5.28 13.52
C THR A 42 -18.51 -5.49 12.76
N ILE A 43 -18.44 -6.51 11.89
CA ILE A 43 -17.26 -6.74 11.04
C ILE A 43 -17.03 -5.54 10.13
N GLN A 44 -18.08 -5.00 9.50
CA GLN A 44 -17.98 -3.83 8.63
C GLN A 44 -17.52 -2.57 9.38
N ASN A 45 -18.03 -2.34 10.58
CA ASN A 45 -17.56 -1.22 11.41
C ASN A 45 -16.07 -1.33 11.73
N LEU A 46 -15.58 -2.53 12.06
CA LEU A 46 -14.16 -2.80 12.30
C LEU A 46 -13.31 -2.64 11.03
N LEU A 47 -13.81 -3.05 9.87
CA LEU A 47 -13.16 -2.81 8.57
C LEU A 47 -13.04 -1.31 8.29
N LEU A 48 -14.07 -0.51 8.58
CA LEU A 48 -14.03 0.95 8.44
C LEU A 48 -13.04 1.60 9.41
N VAL A 49 -12.95 1.11 10.66
CA VAL A 49 -11.93 1.55 11.63
C VAL A 49 -10.54 1.21 11.12
N THR A 50 -10.33 -0.01 10.62
CA THR A 50 -9.04 -0.44 10.07
C THR A 50 -8.63 0.42 8.88
N ARG A 51 -9.59 0.70 8.00
CA ARG A 51 -9.38 1.57 6.83
C ARG A 51 -8.99 2.98 7.25
N PHE A 52 -9.59 3.52 8.31
CA PHE A 52 -9.21 4.82 8.86
C PHE A 52 -7.81 4.79 9.47
N GLY A 53 -7.48 3.68 10.13
CA GLY A 53 -6.16 3.34 10.66
C GLY A 53 -5.01 3.41 9.65
N MET A 54 -5.30 3.22 8.36
CA MET A 54 -4.29 3.35 7.30
C MET A 54 -3.84 4.81 7.09
N TYR A 55 -4.63 5.79 7.54
CA TYR A 55 -4.38 7.22 7.40
C TYR A 55 -3.96 7.88 8.71
N HIS A 56 -4.52 7.43 9.83
CA HIS A 56 -4.30 8.01 11.16
C HIS A 56 -4.09 6.93 12.21
N HIS A 57 -3.33 7.24 13.26
CA HIS A 57 -3.20 6.35 14.40
C HIS A 57 -4.55 6.16 15.13
N VAL A 58 -4.98 4.91 15.30
CA VAL A 58 -6.26 4.55 15.94
C VAL A 58 -6.09 3.93 17.34
N GLY A 59 -4.86 3.88 17.88
CA GLY A 59 -4.60 3.36 19.22
C GLY A 59 -4.74 1.85 19.37
N THR A 60 -4.84 1.10 18.27
CA THR A 60 -4.93 -0.36 18.27
C THR A 60 -4.26 -0.90 17.01
N SER A 61 -3.71 -2.11 17.08
CA SER A 61 -3.09 -2.75 15.93
C SER A 61 -4.12 -3.07 14.84
N LEU A 62 -3.83 -2.66 13.61
CA LEU A 62 -4.67 -2.95 12.45
C LEU A 62 -4.70 -4.45 12.14
N TRP A 63 -3.58 -5.14 12.39
CA TRP A 63 -3.48 -6.59 12.31
C TRP A 63 -4.38 -7.27 13.35
N GLU A 64 -4.40 -6.80 14.60
CA GLU A 64 -5.29 -7.39 15.62
C GLU A 64 -6.77 -7.24 15.24
N ILE A 65 -7.16 -6.06 14.74
CA ILE A 65 -8.52 -5.83 14.24
C ILE A 65 -8.81 -6.77 13.06
N SER A 66 -7.88 -6.90 12.11
CA SER A 66 -8.02 -7.82 10.97
C SER A 66 -8.20 -9.28 11.40
N ARG A 67 -7.38 -9.74 12.35
CA ARG A 67 -7.47 -11.08 12.95
C ARG A 67 -8.80 -11.32 13.64
N PHE A 68 -9.29 -10.30 14.34
CA PHE A 68 -10.58 -10.37 15.00
C PHE A 68 -11.73 -10.47 13.99
N CYS A 69 -11.72 -9.68 12.91
CA CYS A 69 -12.67 -9.79 11.81
C CYS A 69 -12.66 -11.20 11.19
N MET A 70 -11.48 -11.76 10.89
CA MET A 70 -11.36 -13.11 10.35
C MET A 70 -11.89 -14.19 11.30
N ARG A 71 -11.63 -14.08 12.60
CA ARG A 71 -12.21 -14.99 13.60
C ARG A 71 -13.73 -14.97 13.56
N GLN A 72 -14.34 -13.79 13.44
CA GLN A 72 -15.80 -13.67 13.34
C GLN A 72 -16.33 -14.28 12.05
N CYS A 73 -15.65 -14.09 10.91
CA CYS A 73 -15.99 -14.74 9.65
C CYS A 73 -15.94 -16.27 9.76
N ILE A 74 -14.99 -16.82 10.53
CA ILE A 74 -14.88 -18.27 10.77
C ILE A 74 -16.03 -18.75 11.66
N GLU A 75 -16.30 -18.07 12.78
CA GLU A 75 -17.36 -18.40 13.72
C GLU A 75 -18.75 -18.38 13.06
N GLN A 76 -18.98 -17.43 12.15
CA GLN A 76 -20.22 -17.31 11.37
C GLN A 76 -20.22 -18.17 10.09
N SER A 77 -19.19 -18.99 9.85
CA SER A 77 -19.05 -19.85 8.66
C SER A 77 -19.07 -19.11 7.31
N LEU A 78 -18.71 -17.81 7.27
CA LEU A 78 -18.70 -16.99 6.05
C LEU A 78 -17.62 -17.43 5.03
N HIS A 79 -16.64 -18.21 5.48
CA HIS A 79 -15.58 -18.79 4.66
C HIS A 79 -16.04 -20.04 3.88
N ALA A 80 -17.25 -20.53 4.15
CA ALA A 80 -17.80 -21.74 3.56
C ALA A 80 -19.12 -21.47 2.83
N ARG A 81 -19.48 -22.37 1.92
CA ARG A 81 -20.77 -22.28 1.21
C ARG A 81 -21.93 -22.34 2.22
N PRO A 82 -22.93 -21.45 2.14
CA PRO A 82 -24.07 -21.46 3.06
C PRO A 82 -24.79 -22.82 3.08
N MET A 83 -25.09 -23.33 4.27
CA MET A 83 -25.84 -24.58 4.42
C MET A 83 -27.32 -24.44 4.02
N ARG A 84 -27.84 -23.21 4.07
CA ARG A 84 -29.20 -22.87 3.68
C ARG A 84 -29.14 -21.85 2.55
N PRO A 85 -30.05 -21.90 1.57
CA PRO A 85 -30.16 -20.85 0.56
C PRO A 85 -30.37 -19.50 1.24
N LEU A 86 -29.58 -18.52 0.83
CA LEU A 86 -29.70 -17.13 1.24
C LEU A 86 -30.33 -16.33 0.11
N GLY A 87 -30.83 -15.12 0.42
CA GLY A 87 -31.16 -14.17 -0.64
C GLY A 87 -29.92 -13.83 -1.47
N LEU A 88 -30.06 -13.59 -2.77
CA LEU A 88 -28.91 -13.34 -3.66
C LEU A 88 -28.04 -12.17 -3.20
N LEU A 89 -28.67 -11.03 -2.84
CA LEU A 89 -27.96 -9.88 -2.31
C LEU A 89 -27.35 -10.15 -0.93
N GLU A 90 -28.02 -10.92 -0.08
CA GLU A 90 -27.49 -11.30 1.22
C GLU A 90 -26.24 -12.17 1.08
N GLU A 91 -26.27 -13.17 0.19
CA GLU A 91 -25.11 -14.01 -0.11
C GLU A 91 -23.97 -13.19 -0.72
N GLN A 92 -24.27 -12.32 -1.70
CA GLN A 92 -23.29 -11.44 -2.32
C GLN A 92 -22.63 -10.53 -1.27
N HIS A 93 -23.41 -9.99 -0.33
CA HIS A 93 -22.93 -9.14 0.74
C HIS A 93 -22.02 -9.91 1.72
N GLN A 94 -22.41 -11.12 2.13
CA GLN A 94 -21.56 -11.99 2.96
C GLN A 94 -20.23 -12.34 2.28
N ARG A 95 -20.26 -12.65 0.98
CA ARG A 95 -19.05 -12.87 0.18
C ARG A 95 -18.15 -11.63 0.17
N ARG A 96 -18.72 -10.43 -0.07
CA ARG A 96 -17.97 -9.16 -0.04
C ARG A 96 -17.25 -8.96 1.30
N VAL A 97 -17.96 -9.12 2.42
CA VAL A 97 -17.39 -8.94 3.77
C VAL A 97 -16.28 -9.96 4.05
N PHE A 98 -16.51 -11.23 3.74
CA PHE A 98 -15.49 -12.28 3.94
C PHE A 98 -14.21 -11.98 3.14
N TRP A 99 -14.35 -11.70 1.85
CA TRP A 99 -13.20 -11.50 0.98
C TRP A 99 -12.42 -10.20 1.27
N GLU A 100 -13.08 -9.17 1.80
CA GLU A 100 -12.39 -7.97 2.29
C GLU A 100 -11.57 -8.28 3.54
N CYS A 101 -12.13 -9.06 4.49
CA CYS A 101 -11.39 -9.54 5.65
C CYS A 101 -10.19 -10.40 5.24
N TYR A 102 -10.36 -11.25 4.23
CA TYR A 102 -9.29 -12.07 3.64
C TYR A 102 -8.17 -11.20 3.07
N ILE A 103 -8.49 -10.19 2.26
CA ILE A 103 -7.49 -9.26 1.69
C ILE A 103 -6.69 -8.61 2.82
N LEU A 104 -7.39 -8.12 3.84
CA LEU A 104 -6.79 -7.43 4.97
C LEU A 104 -5.86 -8.34 5.79
N ASP A 105 -6.27 -9.58 6.04
CA ASP A 105 -5.44 -10.57 6.77
C ASP A 105 -4.20 -10.96 5.97
N ARG A 106 -4.34 -11.28 4.67
CA ARG A 106 -3.20 -11.62 3.82
C ARG A 106 -2.18 -10.50 3.76
N TYR A 107 -2.66 -9.28 3.79
CA TYR A 107 -1.82 -8.12 3.67
C TYR A 107 -1.12 -7.76 4.98
N SER A 108 -1.89 -7.59 6.06
CA SER A 108 -1.34 -7.25 7.38
C SER A 108 -0.42 -8.35 7.92
N SER A 109 -0.87 -9.62 7.91
CA SER A 109 -0.06 -10.74 8.37
C SER A 109 1.17 -10.96 7.49
N GLY A 110 1.05 -10.75 6.17
CA GLY A 110 2.17 -10.86 5.23
C GLY A 110 3.28 -9.84 5.51
N VAL A 111 2.91 -8.57 5.69
CA VAL A 111 3.86 -7.50 6.03
C VAL A 111 4.54 -7.75 7.38
N LEU A 112 3.80 -8.22 8.38
CA LEU A 112 4.32 -8.51 9.72
C LEU A 112 5.05 -9.87 9.82
N GLY A 113 5.08 -10.67 8.75
CA GLY A 113 5.63 -12.03 8.77
C GLY A 113 4.86 -13.00 9.70
N ARG A 114 3.61 -12.69 10.03
CA ARG A 114 2.76 -13.49 10.93
C ARG A 114 1.94 -14.52 10.13
N PRO A 115 1.52 -15.65 10.73
CA PRO A 115 0.66 -16.62 10.06
C PRO A 115 -0.70 -16.03 9.67
N PHE A 116 -1.19 -16.44 8.50
CA PHE A 116 -2.54 -16.12 8.04
C PHE A 116 -3.64 -16.74 8.91
N ALA A 117 -4.84 -16.13 8.92
CA ALA A 117 -5.93 -16.54 9.82
C ALA A 117 -6.61 -17.86 9.46
N ILE A 118 -6.66 -18.17 8.17
CA ILE A 118 -7.25 -19.38 7.62
C ILE A 118 -6.38 -19.81 6.44
N ALA A 119 -6.16 -21.11 6.23
CA ALA A 119 -5.44 -21.56 5.05
C ALA A 119 -6.34 -21.48 3.80
N ASP A 120 -5.77 -21.18 2.63
CA ASP A 120 -6.56 -21.01 1.39
C ASP A 120 -7.38 -22.26 1.04
N LYS A 121 -6.90 -23.45 1.40
CA LYS A 121 -7.59 -24.75 1.17
C LYS A 121 -8.86 -24.93 2.01
N ASP A 122 -8.98 -24.21 3.12
CA ASP A 122 -10.13 -24.31 4.03
C ASP A 122 -11.24 -23.30 3.65
N ILE A 123 -10.97 -22.44 2.66
CA ILE A 123 -11.95 -21.50 2.10
C ILE A 123 -12.71 -22.18 0.96
N THR A 124 -14.02 -22.35 1.13
CA THR A 124 -14.88 -22.99 0.11
C THR A 124 -15.93 -22.05 -0.48
N ILE A 125 -16.15 -20.87 0.12
CA ILE A 125 -17.00 -19.84 -0.45
C ILE A 125 -16.40 -19.31 -1.77
N GLU A 126 -17.23 -19.12 -2.80
CA GLU A 126 -16.73 -18.55 -4.06
C GLU A 126 -16.53 -17.03 -3.97
N LEU A 127 -15.86 -16.47 -4.97
CA LEU A 127 -15.73 -15.01 -5.13
C LEU A 127 -17.11 -14.35 -5.26
N PRO A 128 -17.24 -13.05 -4.92
CA PRO A 128 -18.40 -12.27 -5.32
C PRO A 128 -18.52 -12.29 -6.85
N ILE A 129 -19.75 -12.25 -7.37
CA ILE A 129 -19.93 -12.10 -8.82
C ILE A 129 -19.65 -10.67 -9.24
N ASP A 130 -19.09 -10.48 -10.44
CA ASP A 130 -18.81 -9.16 -11.01
C ASP A 130 -20.10 -8.57 -11.62
N ALA A 131 -20.96 -8.04 -10.77
CA ALA A 131 -22.26 -7.48 -11.15
C ALA A 131 -22.69 -6.41 -10.14
N ALA A 132 -23.37 -5.38 -10.65
CA ALA A 132 -24.01 -4.35 -9.85
C ALA A 132 -25.22 -4.92 -9.06
N ASP A 133 -25.52 -4.34 -7.91
CA ASP A 133 -26.64 -4.78 -7.06
C ASP A 133 -27.99 -4.67 -7.78
N GLU A 134 -28.16 -3.71 -8.68
CA GLU A 134 -29.35 -3.57 -9.52
C GLU A 134 -29.52 -4.77 -10.46
N THR A 135 -28.43 -5.25 -11.07
CA THR A 135 -28.43 -6.43 -11.95
C THR A 135 -28.84 -7.68 -11.17
N ILE A 136 -28.35 -7.82 -9.93
CA ILE A 136 -28.71 -8.94 -9.05
C ILE A 136 -30.20 -8.86 -8.70
N THR A 137 -30.69 -7.68 -8.33
CA THR A 137 -32.09 -7.47 -7.93
C THR A 137 -33.06 -7.71 -9.09
N GLN A 138 -32.67 -7.37 -10.32
CA GLN A 138 -33.50 -7.51 -11.52
C GLN A 138 -33.49 -8.94 -12.10
N SER A 139 -32.59 -9.80 -11.63
CA SER A 139 -32.44 -11.19 -12.11
C SER A 139 -33.63 -12.08 -11.69
N THR A 140 -34.73 -11.95 -12.42
CA THR A 140 -35.99 -12.64 -12.13
C THR A 140 -35.84 -14.14 -12.42
N GLY A 141 -36.04 -14.99 -11.39
CA GLY A 141 -35.94 -16.44 -11.53
C GLY A 141 -34.54 -17.03 -11.31
N ALA A 142 -33.54 -16.22 -10.98
CA ALA A 142 -32.24 -16.72 -10.54
C ALA A 142 -32.37 -17.32 -9.14
N ASN A 143 -31.97 -18.59 -8.99
CA ASN A 143 -31.98 -19.31 -7.71
C ASN A 143 -30.60 -19.36 -7.05
N SER A 144 -29.57 -18.82 -7.70
CA SER A 144 -28.19 -18.75 -7.22
C SER A 144 -27.43 -17.64 -7.95
N LEU A 145 -26.45 -17.03 -7.28
CA LEU A 145 -25.56 -16.03 -7.89
C LEU A 145 -24.84 -16.55 -9.14
N ALA A 146 -24.53 -17.84 -9.19
CA ALA A 146 -23.87 -18.46 -10.35
C ALA A 146 -24.76 -18.52 -11.61
N SER A 147 -26.08 -18.35 -11.47
CA SER A 147 -27.04 -18.38 -12.59
C SER A 147 -27.31 -17.01 -13.21
N ILE A 148 -26.78 -15.93 -12.62
CA ILE A 148 -26.98 -14.56 -13.11
C ILE A 148 -26.11 -14.36 -14.35
N ASP A 149 -26.73 -13.93 -15.45
CA ASP A 149 -26.00 -13.63 -16.70
C ASP A 149 -25.27 -12.28 -16.59
N ILE A 150 -24.03 -12.34 -16.11
CA ILE A 150 -23.16 -11.18 -15.97
C ILE A 150 -22.75 -10.57 -17.32
N ARG A 151 -22.92 -11.25 -18.46
CA ARG A 151 -22.47 -10.74 -19.78
C ARG A 151 -23.34 -9.61 -20.31
N THR A 152 -24.56 -9.51 -19.80
CA THR A 152 -25.52 -8.47 -20.19
C THR A 152 -25.30 -7.15 -19.45
N GLY A 153 -24.50 -7.17 -18.37
CA GLY A 153 -24.17 -5.98 -17.58
C GLY A 153 -23.12 -5.10 -18.25
N SER A 154 -23.12 -3.81 -17.89
CA SER A 154 -22.01 -2.91 -18.22
C SER A 154 -20.78 -3.31 -17.41
N HIS A 155 -19.67 -3.58 -18.08
CA HIS A 155 -18.38 -3.88 -17.46
C HIS A 155 -17.37 -2.78 -17.78
N PRO A 156 -16.38 -2.54 -16.92
CA PRO A 156 -16.22 -3.08 -15.55
C PRO A 156 -17.29 -2.54 -14.56
N THR A 157 -17.55 -3.29 -13.48
CA THR A 157 -18.49 -2.91 -12.40
C THR A 157 -17.75 -2.37 -11.16
N GLU A 158 -18.49 -1.95 -10.13
CA GLU A 158 -17.88 -1.53 -8.85
C GLU A 158 -17.12 -2.66 -8.13
N LEU A 159 -17.34 -3.93 -8.51
CA LEU A 159 -16.63 -5.08 -7.95
C LEU A 159 -15.46 -5.58 -8.78
N SER A 160 -15.29 -5.15 -10.03
CA SER A 160 -14.23 -5.67 -10.89
C SER A 160 -12.85 -5.47 -10.26
N VAL A 161 -12.59 -4.28 -9.72
CA VAL A 161 -11.34 -3.98 -8.99
C VAL A 161 -11.20 -4.84 -7.73
N PHE A 162 -12.28 -5.03 -6.98
CA PHE A 162 -12.26 -5.81 -5.75
C PHE A 162 -11.92 -7.28 -6.03
N ILE A 163 -12.60 -7.90 -6.99
CA ILE A 163 -12.34 -9.27 -7.44
C ILE A 163 -10.91 -9.41 -7.97
N PHE A 164 -10.46 -8.45 -8.76
CA PHE A 164 -9.09 -8.37 -9.25
C PHE A 164 -8.06 -8.35 -8.11
N HIS A 165 -8.33 -7.58 -7.05
CA HIS A 165 -7.45 -7.49 -5.88
C HIS A 165 -7.47 -8.78 -5.01
N ILE A 166 -8.61 -9.45 -4.89
CA ILE A 166 -8.70 -10.76 -4.22
C ILE A 166 -7.79 -11.78 -4.92
N LYS A 167 -7.86 -11.84 -6.26
CA LYS A 167 -7.01 -12.73 -7.07
C LYS A 167 -5.52 -12.49 -6.79
N LEU A 168 -5.09 -11.22 -6.73
CA LEU A 168 -3.72 -10.86 -6.34
C LEU A 168 -3.34 -11.43 -4.98
N ARG A 169 -4.18 -11.23 -3.96
CA ARG A 169 -3.89 -11.69 -2.59
C ARG A 169 -3.82 -13.21 -2.47
N LYS A 170 -4.49 -13.97 -3.34
CA LYS A 170 -4.32 -15.43 -3.45
C LYS A 170 -2.97 -15.82 -4.06
N VAL A 171 -2.42 -15.02 -4.96
CA VAL A 171 -1.03 -15.18 -5.44
C VAL A 171 -0.06 -14.85 -4.29
N THR A 172 -0.23 -13.69 -3.64
CA THR A 172 0.58 -13.26 -2.49
C THR A 172 0.62 -14.32 -1.37
N SER A 173 -0.52 -14.93 -1.03
CA SER A 173 -0.63 -16.01 -0.04
C SER A 173 0.27 -17.22 -0.38
N ARG A 174 0.27 -17.65 -1.64
CA ARG A 174 1.12 -18.75 -2.12
C ARG A 174 2.61 -18.38 -2.16
N ILE A 175 2.93 -17.13 -2.52
CA ILE A 175 4.30 -16.61 -2.45
C ILE A 175 4.81 -16.68 -1.00
N HIS A 176 4.03 -16.20 -0.03
CA HIS A 176 4.39 -16.30 1.39
C HIS A 176 4.59 -17.75 1.85
N SER A 177 3.70 -18.65 1.45
CA SER A 177 3.80 -20.07 1.81
C SER A 177 5.07 -20.73 1.25
N GLU A 178 5.49 -20.36 0.04
CA GLU A 178 6.67 -20.92 -0.63
C GLU A 178 7.98 -20.34 -0.10
N PHE A 179 8.07 -19.01 0.02
CA PHE A 179 9.33 -18.29 0.28
C PHE A 179 9.51 -17.81 1.73
N TYR A 180 8.42 -17.65 2.49
CA TYR A 180 8.45 -17.00 3.81
C TYR A 180 8.04 -17.90 4.99
N ALA A 181 7.36 -19.02 4.73
CA ALA A 181 6.92 -19.95 5.79
C ALA A 181 8.06 -20.52 6.65
N ARG A 182 9.30 -20.45 6.19
CA ARG A 182 10.50 -20.99 6.86
C ARG A 182 11.13 -20.03 7.87
N ARG A 183 10.66 -18.77 7.99
CA ARG A 183 11.17 -17.80 8.98
C ARG A 183 10.89 -18.18 10.45
N SER A 184 10.03 -19.17 10.70
CA SER A 184 9.51 -19.51 12.04
C SER A 184 10.31 -20.55 12.85
N ILE A 185 11.54 -20.90 12.46
CA ILE A 185 12.37 -21.84 13.26
C ILE A 185 13.61 -21.11 13.77
N PRO A 186 13.58 -20.54 14.99
CA PRO A 186 14.81 -20.19 15.68
C PRO A 186 15.55 -21.50 15.96
N SER A 187 16.73 -21.67 15.38
CA SER A 187 17.69 -22.71 15.74
C SER A 187 18.27 -22.41 17.13
N SER A 188 17.48 -22.63 18.17
CA SER A 188 17.88 -22.59 19.57
C SER A 188 17.85 -23.99 20.20
N SER A 189 18.58 -24.93 19.61
CA SER A 189 18.93 -26.17 20.29
C SER A 189 20.08 -26.86 19.58
N GLY A 190 21.23 -26.93 20.25
CA GLY A 190 22.47 -27.58 19.79
C GLY A 190 22.38 -29.10 19.72
N ALA A 191 21.37 -29.64 19.03
CA ALA A 191 21.27 -31.05 18.69
C ALA A 191 21.38 -31.20 17.17
N ALA A 192 22.45 -31.86 16.72
CA ALA A 192 22.68 -32.17 15.32
C ALA A 192 21.58 -33.10 14.78
N THR A 193 20.58 -32.54 14.07
CA THR A 193 19.66 -33.24 13.16
C THR A 193 18.99 -32.24 12.20
N PRO A 194 18.37 -32.75 11.13
CA PRO A 194 18.95 -33.01 9.82
C PRO A 194 19.12 -31.72 9.00
N ILE A 195 20.07 -31.75 8.05
CA ILE A 195 20.33 -30.69 7.07
C ILE A 195 19.00 -30.11 6.57
N PRO A 196 18.71 -28.80 6.76
CA PRO A 196 17.52 -28.21 6.18
C PRO A 196 17.59 -28.51 4.69
N HIS A 197 16.53 -29.09 4.12
CA HIS A 197 16.43 -29.32 2.69
C HIS A 197 16.49 -27.94 2.03
N ARG A 198 17.71 -27.45 1.75
CA ARG A 198 17.95 -26.24 0.98
C ARG A 198 17.17 -26.49 -0.30
N SER A 199 16.15 -25.66 -0.55
CA SER A 199 15.49 -25.71 -1.84
C SER A 199 16.62 -25.63 -2.87
N SER A 200 16.69 -26.58 -3.78
CA SER A 200 17.73 -26.55 -4.81
C SER A 200 17.60 -25.20 -5.54
N SER A 201 18.71 -24.60 -5.96
CA SER A 201 18.65 -23.34 -6.72
C SER A 201 17.65 -23.45 -7.86
N GLY A 202 17.62 -24.60 -8.56
CA GLY A 202 16.62 -24.87 -9.60
C GLY A 202 15.17 -24.74 -9.12
N HIS A 203 14.81 -25.26 -7.95
CA HIS A 203 13.45 -25.10 -7.39
C HIS A 203 13.10 -23.64 -7.13
N ILE A 204 14.04 -22.87 -6.57
CA ILE A 204 13.86 -21.45 -6.27
C ILE A 204 13.54 -20.67 -7.55
N TYR A 205 14.35 -20.83 -8.60
CA TYR A 205 14.13 -20.15 -9.89
C TYR A 205 12.87 -20.63 -10.61
N VAL A 206 12.57 -21.93 -10.58
CA VAL A 206 11.33 -22.45 -11.18
C VAL A 206 10.10 -21.81 -10.51
N LYS A 207 10.09 -21.74 -9.17
CA LYS A 207 8.99 -21.10 -8.44
C LYS A 207 8.95 -19.59 -8.65
N LEU A 208 10.11 -18.93 -8.67
CA LEU A 208 10.22 -17.51 -8.98
C LEU A 208 9.58 -17.20 -10.33
N TYR A 209 10.00 -17.86 -11.41
CA TYR A 209 9.48 -17.59 -12.75
C TYR A 209 8.02 -18.04 -12.92
N GLN A 210 7.58 -19.09 -12.22
CA GLN A 210 6.15 -19.44 -12.17
C GLN A 210 5.33 -18.27 -11.60
N PHE A 211 5.70 -17.75 -10.43
CA PHE A 211 4.94 -16.65 -9.82
C PHE A 211 5.08 -15.34 -10.58
N LEU A 212 6.25 -15.03 -11.17
CA LEU A 212 6.40 -13.86 -12.05
C LEU A 212 5.43 -13.92 -13.23
N ASN A 213 5.34 -15.07 -13.89
CA ASN A 213 4.38 -15.27 -14.99
C ASN A 213 2.93 -15.18 -14.50
N GLU A 214 2.60 -15.75 -13.33
CA GLU A 214 1.27 -15.61 -12.75
C GLU A 214 0.91 -14.14 -12.42
N LEU A 215 1.88 -13.35 -11.94
CA LEU A 215 1.70 -11.92 -11.68
C LEU A 215 1.53 -11.12 -12.99
N ASP A 216 2.28 -11.44 -14.04
CA ASP A 216 2.12 -10.81 -15.35
C ASP A 216 0.76 -11.17 -15.98
N LEU A 217 0.33 -12.43 -15.89
CA LEU A 217 -1.01 -12.86 -16.31
C LEU A 217 -2.12 -12.18 -15.49
N TRP A 218 -1.93 -12.05 -14.17
CA TRP A 218 -2.84 -11.27 -13.34
C TRP A 218 -2.92 -9.84 -13.86
N ARG A 219 -1.79 -9.17 -14.12
CA ARG A 219 -1.80 -7.80 -14.61
C ARG A 219 -2.52 -7.64 -15.97
N GLN A 220 -2.43 -8.64 -16.85
CA GLN A 220 -3.14 -8.66 -18.14
C GLN A 220 -4.67 -8.75 -18.00
N ASP A 221 -5.17 -9.34 -16.90
CA ASP A 221 -6.59 -9.46 -16.56
C ASP A 221 -7.15 -8.21 -15.87
N ALA A 222 -6.39 -7.10 -15.83
CA ALA A 222 -6.82 -5.89 -15.14
C ALA A 222 -8.03 -5.23 -15.82
N PRO A 223 -9.03 -4.78 -15.04
CA PRO A 223 -10.18 -4.07 -15.61
C PRO A 223 -9.74 -2.70 -16.15
N VAL A 224 -10.28 -2.35 -17.32
CA VAL A 224 -9.97 -1.10 -18.03
C VAL A 224 -11.17 -0.17 -17.94
N PHE A 225 -10.92 1.06 -17.51
CA PHE A 225 -11.94 2.10 -17.36
C PHE A 225 -11.64 3.23 -18.34
N ASP A 226 -12.59 3.57 -19.20
CA ASP A 226 -12.43 4.66 -20.17
C ASP A 226 -12.31 6.04 -19.51
N SER A 227 -12.89 6.20 -18.31
CA SER A 227 -12.92 7.47 -17.58
C SER A 227 -12.73 7.21 -16.08
N PRO A 228 -11.49 6.96 -15.61
CA PRO A 228 -11.22 6.56 -14.23
C PRO A 228 -11.55 7.68 -13.24
N GLN A 229 -12.44 7.38 -12.28
CA GLN A 229 -12.94 8.28 -11.25
C GLN A 229 -12.16 8.17 -9.94
N SER A 230 -11.50 7.03 -9.70
CA SER A 230 -10.72 6.76 -8.49
C SER A 230 -9.28 6.34 -8.81
N LEU A 231 -8.42 6.29 -7.78
CA LEU A 231 -7.07 5.72 -7.90
C LEU A 231 -7.12 4.26 -8.38
N TYR A 232 -8.13 3.52 -7.91
CA TYR A 232 -8.21 2.07 -8.10
C TYR A 232 -8.57 1.64 -9.51
N GLU A 233 -9.11 2.56 -10.30
CA GLU A 233 -9.48 2.35 -11.71
C GLU A 233 -8.33 2.71 -12.66
N ARG A 234 -7.20 3.22 -12.13
CA ARG A 234 -6.06 3.69 -12.92
C ARG A 234 -5.07 2.57 -13.18
N VAL A 235 -4.60 2.54 -14.42
CA VAL A 235 -3.62 1.56 -14.92
C VAL A 235 -2.30 1.63 -14.13
N GLU A 236 -1.87 2.84 -13.77
CA GLU A 236 -0.65 3.10 -13.00
C GLU A 236 -0.70 2.47 -11.60
N TRP A 237 -1.89 2.36 -11.01
CA TRP A 237 -2.05 1.72 -9.70
C TRP A 237 -1.86 0.20 -9.81
N TYR A 238 -2.32 -0.43 -10.89
CA TYR A 238 -2.09 -1.85 -11.15
C TYR A 238 -0.62 -2.15 -11.43
N ASP A 239 0.06 -1.27 -12.18
CA ASP A 239 1.51 -1.39 -12.41
C ASP A 239 2.30 -1.27 -11.10
N PHE A 240 1.91 -0.31 -10.25
CA PHE A 240 2.51 -0.15 -8.92
C PHE A 240 2.31 -1.39 -8.05
N LEU A 241 1.11 -1.99 -8.06
CA LEU A 241 0.85 -3.24 -7.35
C LEU A 241 1.67 -4.41 -7.91
N LEU A 242 1.80 -4.51 -9.23
CA LEU A 242 2.61 -5.56 -9.87
C LEU A 242 4.05 -5.50 -9.38
N GLU A 243 4.69 -4.34 -9.46
CA GLU A 243 6.09 -4.18 -9.08
C GLU A 243 6.31 -4.40 -7.58
N LYS A 244 5.34 -4.00 -6.75
CA LYS A 244 5.35 -4.31 -5.33
C LYS A 244 5.31 -5.81 -5.04
N GLU A 245 4.44 -6.58 -5.71
CA GLU A 245 4.37 -8.03 -5.49
C GLU A 245 5.56 -8.77 -6.11
N LYS A 246 6.13 -8.26 -7.23
CA LYS A 246 7.41 -8.72 -7.77
C LYS A 246 8.54 -8.52 -6.76
N LEU A 247 8.65 -7.32 -6.18
CA LEU A 247 9.67 -7.04 -5.16
C LEU A 247 9.53 -8.00 -3.96
N LEU A 248 8.31 -8.22 -3.46
CA LEU A 248 8.06 -9.20 -2.40
C LEU A 248 8.57 -10.60 -2.79
N LEU A 249 8.17 -11.09 -3.97
CA LEU A 249 8.58 -12.40 -4.47
C LEU A 249 10.11 -12.53 -4.60
N ILE A 250 10.75 -11.55 -5.23
CA ILE A 250 12.19 -11.55 -5.50
C ILE A 250 12.98 -11.50 -4.19
N ARG A 251 12.56 -10.67 -3.24
CA ARG A 251 13.18 -10.60 -1.90
C ARG A 251 13.05 -11.93 -1.15
N GLY A 252 11.91 -12.60 -1.25
CA GLY A 252 11.72 -13.94 -0.71
C GLY A 252 12.69 -14.95 -1.34
N ALA A 253 12.88 -14.89 -2.66
CA ALA A 253 13.84 -15.74 -3.37
C ALA A 253 15.29 -15.45 -2.95
N ILE A 254 15.70 -14.18 -2.84
CA ILE A 254 17.02 -13.75 -2.36
C ILE A 254 17.32 -14.34 -0.98
N HIS A 255 16.35 -14.27 -0.06
CA HIS A 255 16.54 -14.74 1.31
C HIS A 255 16.83 -16.24 1.41
N ILE A 256 16.20 -17.06 0.57
CA ILE A 256 16.39 -18.52 0.59
C ILE A 256 17.44 -19.02 -0.43
N ALA A 257 17.94 -18.15 -1.31
CA ALA A 257 18.92 -18.51 -2.32
C ALA A 257 20.28 -18.87 -1.70
N PRO A 258 20.99 -19.88 -2.25
CA PRO A 258 22.35 -20.16 -1.81
C PRO A 258 23.28 -18.98 -2.09
N ARG A 259 23.94 -18.49 -1.04
CA ARG A 259 24.93 -17.42 -1.14
C ARG A 259 26.25 -17.94 -1.71
N ARG A 260 26.85 -17.19 -2.65
CA ARG A 260 28.19 -17.42 -3.19
C ARG A 260 29.09 -16.33 -2.64
N ASN A 261 30.20 -16.70 -1.97
CA ASN A 261 31.09 -15.74 -1.29
C ASN A 261 30.36 -14.80 -0.31
N GLY A 262 29.29 -15.28 0.34
CA GLY A 262 28.48 -14.48 1.27
C GLY A 262 27.42 -13.58 0.62
N GLN A 263 27.39 -13.48 -0.71
CA GLN A 263 26.45 -12.63 -1.45
C GLN A 263 25.33 -13.45 -2.12
N PRO A 264 24.11 -12.91 -2.24
CA PRO A 264 23.05 -13.50 -3.06
C PRO A 264 23.42 -13.52 -4.57
N PRO A 265 22.72 -14.32 -5.39
CA PRO A 265 22.89 -14.30 -6.84
C PRO A 265 22.64 -12.93 -7.48
N ASP A 266 23.54 -12.50 -8.37
CA ASP A 266 23.52 -11.17 -8.99
C ASP A 266 22.25 -10.93 -9.83
N ASP A 267 21.77 -11.94 -10.54
CA ASP A 267 20.54 -11.85 -11.34
C ASP A 267 19.30 -11.55 -10.49
N LEU A 268 19.19 -12.14 -9.28
CA LEU A 268 18.10 -11.83 -8.36
C LEU A 268 18.22 -10.40 -7.79
N LEU A 269 19.45 -9.96 -7.49
CA LEU A 269 19.70 -8.61 -7.02
C LEU A 269 19.39 -7.57 -8.10
N VAL A 270 19.70 -7.87 -9.35
CA VAL A 270 19.34 -7.06 -10.52
C VAL A 270 17.81 -6.92 -10.64
N MET A 271 17.07 -8.02 -10.57
CA MET A 271 15.59 -7.98 -10.60
C MET A 271 15.02 -7.20 -9.41
N CYS A 272 15.63 -7.33 -8.22
CA CYS A 272 15.24 -6.60 -7.02
C CYS A 272 15.40 -5.10 -7.21
N LEU A 273 16.56 -4.67 -7.74
CA LEU A 273 16.86 -3.27 -8.02
C LEU A 273 15.87 -2.66 -9.04
N ASP A 274 15.53 -3.42 -10.10
CA ASP A 274 14.55 -2.98 -11.10
C ASP A 274 13.18 -2.75 -10.49
N SER A 275 12.61 -3.76 -9.82
CA SER A 275 11.28 -3.64 -9.23
C SER A 275 11.24 -2.56 -8.15
N ALA A 276 12.27 -2.46 -7.31
CA ALA A 276 12.35 -1.41 -6.30
C ALA A 276 12.39 -0.01 -6.94
N THR A 277 13.12 0.16 -8.04
CA THR A 277 13.19 1.44 -8.75
C THR A 277 11.85 1.81 -9.38
N GLN A 278 11.21 0.86 -10.06
CA GLN A 278 9.91 1.09 -10.68
C GLN A 278 8.83 1.47 -9.65
N ILE A 279 8.83 0.88 -8.45
CA ILE A 279 7.91 1.26 -7.35
C ILE A 279 8.04 2.75 -7.02
N ILE A 280 9.27 3.26 -6.84
CA ILE A 280 9.53 4.65 -6.50
C ILE A 280 9.08 5.58 -7.63
N GLU A 281 9.42 5.25 -8.87
CA GLU A 281 9.08 6.08 -10.04
C GLU A 281 7.58 6.11 -10.34
N LEU A 282 6.89 4.97 -10.24
CA LEU A 282 5.44 4.88 -10.41
C LEU A 282 4.71 5.67 -9.32
N TYR A 283 5.14 5.56 -8.06
CA TYR A 283 4.55 6.34 -6.98
C TYR A 283 4.78 7.84 -7.19
N ASN A 284 6.00 8.25 -7.56
CA ASN A 284 6.31 9.64 -7.86
C ASN A 284 5.43 10.18 -9.01
N ARG A 285 5.24 9.41 -10.08
CA ARG A 285 4.37 9.80 -11.20
C ARG A 285 2.92 9.99 -10.76
N MET A 286 2.38 9.04 -9.99
CA MET A 286 1.02 9.15 -9.44
C MET A 286 0.85 10.35 -8.49
N MET A 287 1.90 10.68 -7.72
CA MET A 287 1.95 11.86 -6.86
C MET A 287 1.92 13.16 -7.68
N GLN A 288 2.70 13.24 -8.76
CA GLN A 288 2.76 14.42 -9.64
C GLN A 288 1.41 14.73 -10.30
N ILE A 289 0.66 13.70 -10.72
CA ILE A 289 -0.70 13.84 -11.26
C ILE A 289 -1.79 13.92 -10.17
N LYS A 290 -1.39 13.96 -8.89
CA LYS A 290 -2.27 14.10 -7.72
C LYS A 290 -3.38 13.05 -7.62
N CYS A 291 -3.12 11.83 -8.09
CA CYS A 291 -4.12 10.75 -8.07
C CYS A 291 -3.94 9.78 -6.88
N ILE A 292 -2.78 9.78 -6.23
CA ILE A 292 -2.48 8.97 -5.04
C ILE A 292 -2.44 9.82 -3.77
N THR A 293 -2.62 9.19 -2.62
CA THR A 293 -2.64 9.83 -1.30
C THR A 293 -1.66 9.14 -0.35
N TRP A 294 -1.44 9.73 0.81
CA TRP A 294 -0.51 9.26 1.83
C TRP A 294 -1.18 8.22 2.73
N THR A 295 -0.63 7.01 2.78
CA THR A 295 -1.07 5.98 3.74
C THR A 295 0.14 5.37 4.43
N ARG A 296 -0.03 4.89 5.66
CA ARG A 296 1.02 4.15 6.39
C ARG A 296 1.53 2.95 5.59
N ASN A 297 0.62 2.33 4.84
CA ASN A 297 0.95 1.24 3.94
C ASN A 297 1.86 1.67 2.78
N TYR A 298 1.54 2.75 2.08
CA TYR A 298 2.41 3.24 1.01
C TYR A 298 3.76 3.70 1.54
N PHE A 299 3.79 4.29 2.74
CA PHE A 299 5.05 4.58 3.42
C PHE A 299 5.91 3.31 3.57
N GLN A 300 5.32 2.22 4.08
CA GLN A 300 6.02 0.94 4.22
C GLN A 300 6.56 0.41 2.88
N VAL A 301 5.78 0.50 1.80
CA VAL A 301 6.19 0.03 0.47
C VAL A 301 7.35 0.87 -0.08
N ILE A 302 7.25 2.20 -0.02
CA ILE A 302 8.27 3.12 -0.52
C ILE A 302 9.57 2.97 0.26
N PHE A 303 9.49 2.90 1.59
CA PHE A 303 10.66 2.70 2.44
C PHE A 303 11.33 1.35 2.15
N THR A 304 10.55 0.27 2.01
CA THR A 304 11.07 -1.06 1.68
C THR A 304 11.75 -1.09 0.30
N ALA A 305 11.19 -0.40 -0.69
CA ALA A 305 11.81 -0.25 -2.00
C ALA A 305 13.12 0.53 -1.91
N GLY A 306 13.13 1.66 -1.20
CA GLY A 306 14.36 2.43 -0.96
C GLY A 306 15.45 1.61 -0.28
N LEU A 307 15.13 0.87 0.79
CA LEU A 307 16.06 -0.04 1.46
C LEU A 307 16.59 -1.13 0.53
N SER A 308 15.72 -1.69 -0.33
CA SER A 308 16.12 -2.70 -1.31
C SER A 308 17.12 -2.14 -2.32
N ILE A 309 16.96 -0.88 -2.75
CA ILE A 309 17.93 -0.20 -3.61
C ILE A 309 19.27 0.00 -2.87
N ILE A 310 19.24 0.51 -1.63
CA ILE A 310 20.45 0.70 -0.82
C ILE A 310 21.22 -0.62 -0.68
N TYR A 311 20.52 -1.71 -0.34
CA TYR A 311 21.11 -3.04 -0.21
C TYR A 311 21.71 -3.55 -1.53
N CYS A 312 21.00 -3.43 -2.66
CA CYS A 312 21.54 -3.88 -3.95
C CYS A 312 22.79 -3.07 -4.36
N VAL A 313 22.81 -1.77 -4.09
CA VAL A 313 23.96 -0.91 -4.38
C VAL A 313 25.14 -1.22 -3.46
N SER A 314 24.92 -1.43 -2.15
CA SER A 314 26.00 -1.72 -1.19
C SER A 314 26.73 -3.04 -1.48
N VAL A 315 26.04 -4.01 -2.08
CA VAL A 315 26.60 -5.32 -2.47
C VAL A 315 27.35 -5.25 -3.81
N GLY A 316 27.26 -4.13 -4.55
CA GLY A 316 28.05 -3.88 -5.77
C GLY A 316 27.38 -4.29 -7.08
N VAL A 317 26.08 -4.56 -7.07
CA VAL A 317 25.29 -5.00 -8.25
C VAL A 317 25.28 -3.95 -9.36
N HIS A 318 25.47 -2.68 -9.00
CA HIS A 318 25.57 -1.59 -9.97
C HIS A 318 26.79 -1.71 -10.91
N ASN A 319 27.82 -2.48 -10.54
CA ASN A 319 29.06 -2.62 -11.33
C ASN A 319 28.91 -3.50 -12.58
N GLU A 320 27.90 -4.40 -12.64
CA GLU A 320 27.72 -5.29 -13.80
C GLU A 320 26.91 -4.66 -14.95
N ARG A 321 26.10 -3.63 -14.65
CA ARG A 321 25.15 -2.99 -15.58
C ARG A 321 25.66 -1.79 -16.37
N SER A 322 26.84 -1.25 -16.05
CA SER A 322 27.51 -0.25 -16.92
C SER A 322 27.82 -0.78 -18.33
N ARG A 323 27.60 -2.08 -18.60
CA ARG A 323 27.77 -2.71 -19.92
C ARG A 323 26.53 -2.74 -20.81
N THR A 324 25.32 -2.42 -20.31
CA THR A 324 24.06 -2.72 -21.05
C THR A 324 23.13 -1.53 -21.34
N GLY A 325 23.52 -0.28 -21.05
CA GLY A 325 22.90 0.91 -21.66
C GLY A 325 21.49 1.33 -21.22
N TYR A 326 20.88 0.67 -20.23
CA TYR A 326 19.61 1.11 -19.62
C TYR A 326 19.90 1.67 -18.22
N MET A 327 19.98 3.00 -18.09
CA MET A 327 20.22 3.70 -16.82
C MET A 327 18.89 4.02 -16.12
N HIS A 328 18.52 3.23 -15.11
CA HIS A 328 17.93 3.83 -13.92
C HIS A 328 19.10 4.10 -12.97
N GLN A 329 19.43 5.37 -12.75
CA GLN A 329 20.55 5.73 -11.88
C GLN A 329 20.10 5.56 -10.42
N PRO A 330 20.59 4.55 -9.67
CA PRO A 330 20.09 4.27 -8.32
C PRO A 330 20.18 5.49 -7.40
N VAL A 331 21.18 6.35 -7.61
CA VAL A 331 21.34 7.63 -6.89
C VAL A 331 20.17 8.59 -7.13
N ILE A 332 19.72 8.74 -8.39
CA ILE A 332 18.59 9.61 -8.73
C ILE A 332 17.32 9.04 -8.09
N THR A 333 17.11 7.73 -8.19
CA THR A 333 15.95 7.07 -7.59
C THR A 333 15.96 7.18 -6.05
N LEU A 334 17.12 7.07 -5.40
CA LEU A 334 17.25 7.28 -3.95
C LEU A 334 16.95 8.73 -3.55
N ALA A 335 17.36 9.71 -4.37
CA ALA A 335 16.98 11.11 -4.15
C ALA A 335 15.47 11.34 -4.32
N LEU A 336 14.83 10.68 -5.29
CA LEU A 336 13.37 10.69 -5.43
C LEU A 336 12.68 10.04 -4.23
N CYS A 337 13.17 8.89 -3.77
CA CYS A 337 12.66 8.20 -2.58
C CYS A 337 12.74 9.09 -1.34
N SER A 338 13.90 9.72 -1.10
CA SER A 338 14.12 10.72 -0.05
C SER A 338 13.07 11.85 -0.08
N ASN A 339 12.83 12.42 -1.26
CA ASN A 339 11.82 13.48 -1.43
C ASN A 339 10.40 12.99 -1.12
N ILE A 340 10.04 11.77 -1.55
CA ILE A 340 8.74 11.17 -1.23
C ILE A 340 8.59 10.97 0.28
N LEU A 341 9.60 10.41 0.96
CA LEU A 341 9.57 10.17 2.41
C LEU A 341 9.50 11.48 3.21
N ARG A 342 10.13 12.56 2.72
CA ARG A 342 9.97 13.90 3.29
C ARG A 342 8.54 14.42 3.16
N GLY A 343 7.87 14.15 2.04
CA GLY A 343 6.45 14.45 1.86
C GLY A 343 5.57 13.69 2.86
N PHE A 344 5.84 12.40 3.08
CA PHE A 344 5.16 11.60 4.11
C PHE A 344 5.31 12.21 5.51
N ARG A 345 6.50 12.69 5.88
CA ARG A 345 6.71 13.35 7.19
C ARG A 345 5.82 14.58 7.39
N GLN A 346 5.48 15.32 6.33
CA GLN A 346 4.62 16.50 6.45
C GLN A 346 3.15 16.11 6.70
N GLU A 347 2.70 15.05 6.02
CA GLU A 347 1.30 14.61 6.00
C GLU A 347 0.99 13.56 7.09
N MET A 348 2.04 12.91 7.58
CA MET A 348 2.03 11.84 8.59
C MET A 348 3.25 12.04 9.50
N PRO A 349 3.19 12.98 10.47
CA PRO A 349 4.35 13.35 11.30
C PRO A 349 4.97 12.18 12.09
N ASP A 350 4.17 11.18 12.44
CA ASP A 350 4.58 9.93 13.09
C ASP A 350 5.50 9.06 12.21
N ALA A 351 5.53 9.27 10.90
CA ALA A 351 6.50 8.66 9.98
C ALA A 351 7.90 9.30 10.06
N GLY A 352 8.04 10.45 10.72
CA GLY A 352 9.22 11.30 10.66
C GLY A 352 10.52 10.62 11.08
N ARG A 353 10.49 9.79 12.13
CA ARG A 353 11.66 9.06 12.63
C ARG A 353 12.26 8.11 11.59
N PHE A 354 11.40 7.39 10.86
CA PHE A 354 11.85 6.48 9.81
C PHE A 354 12.49 7.25 8.66
N ALA A 355 11.87 8.36 8.23
CA ALA A 355 12.42 9.18 7.16
C ALA A 355 13.84 9.68 7.48
N ILE A 356 14.12 10.03 8.75
CA ILE A 356 15.47 10.41 9.19
C ILE A 356 16.45 9.24 9.05
N VAL A 357 16.10 8.05 9.54
CA VAL A 357 16.95 6.86 9.40
C VAL A 357 17.24 6.55 7.93
N PHE A 358 16.26 6.70 7.05
CA PHE A 358 16.48 6.52 5.62
C PHE A 358 17.52 7.50 5.05
N GLU A 359 17.45 8.78 5.43
CA GLU A 359 18.45 9.78 4.98
C GLU A 359 19.85 9.40 5.44
N ILE A 360 20.00 8.98 6.69
CA ILE A 360 21.29 8.55 7.24
C ILE A 360 21.85 7.36 6.45
N LEU A 361 21.04 6.32 6.21
CA LEU A 361 21.45 5.15 5.44
C LEU A 361 21.84 5.50 3.99
N LYS A 362 21.05 6.37 3.34
CA LYS A 362 21.33 6.87 2.00
C LYS A 362 22.65 7.65 1.97
N ASP A 363 22.86 8.57 2.91
CA ASP A 363 24.02 9.43 2.94
C ASP A 363 25.30 8.63 3.23
N ASN A 364 25.23 7.62 4.09
CA ASN A 364 26.36 6.73 4.35
C ASN A 364 26.73 5.89 3.12
N LEU A 365 25.73 5.35 2.40
CA LEU A 365 25.97 4.67 1.12
C LEU A 365 26.67 5.58 0.11
N LEU A 366 26.26 6.85 0.03
CA LEU A 366 26.87 7.81 -0.91
C LEU A 366 28.25 8.27 -0.45
N LYS A 367 28.56 8.31 0.85
CA LYS A 367 29.89 8.69 1.35
C LYS A 367 30.96 7.66 1.01
N ASP A 368 30.61 6.39 0.80
CA ASP A 368 31.55 5.36 0.37
C ASP A 368 32.13 5.70 -1.02
N THR A 369 33.34 6.24 -1.02
CA THR A 369 34.03 6.89 -2.16
C THR A 369 34.20 5.98 -3.38
N ASN A 370 34.12 4.66 -3.19
CA ASN A 370 34.19 3.65 -4.25
C ASN A 370 32.90 3.57 -5.07
N ILE A 371 31.75 3.92 -4.48
CA ILE A 371 30.44 3.91 -5.16
C ILE A 371 30.29 5.19 -5.99
N ILE A 372 30.62 6.36 -5.43
CA ILE A 372 30.58 7.62 -6.19
C ILE A 372 31.59 7.64 -7.34
N SER A 373 32.81 7.13 -7.14
CA SER A 373 33.81 7.07 -8.22
C SER A 373 33.34 6.17 -9.35
N THR A 374 32.90 4.93 -9.08
CA THR A 374 32.35 4.02 -10.10
C THR A 374 31.11 4.57 -10.81
N LEU A 375 30.27 5.35 -10.13
CA LEU A 375 29.10 6.02 -10.72
C LEU A 375 29.47 7.28 -11.54
N ASN A 376 30.62 7.91 -11.30
CA ASN A 376 31.08 9.14 -11.96
C ASN A 376 32.14 8.90 -13.05
N THR A 377 32.81 7.74 -13.10
CA THR A 377 33.91 7.46 -14.08
C THR A 377 33.48 7.28 -15.54
N GLU A 378 32.20 7.44 -15.90
CA GLU A 378 31.73 7.31 -17.29
C GLU A 378 31.25 8.64 -17.89
N GLN A 379 32.06 9.70 -17.75
CA GLN A 379 32.14 10.71 -18.80
C GLN A 379 33.30 10.35 -19.74
N PRO A 380 33.08 10.21 -21.06
CA PRO A 380 34.18 9.98 -21.97
C PRO A 380 35.03 11.25 -22.09
N ASP A 381 36.28 11.14 -21.64
CA ASP A 381 37.31 12.16 -21.79
C ASP A 381 37.66 12.39 -23.28
N GLY A 382 37.67 13.68 -23.68
CA GLY A 382 38.68 14.20 -24.59
C GLY A 382 38.40 14.19 -26.10
N GLY A 383 37.48 15.04 -26.55
CA GLY A 383 37.45 15.53 -27.94
C GLY A 383 37.17 17.04 -27.96
N THR A 384 38.21 17.87 -27.97
CA THR A 384 38.11 19.32 -28.17
C THR A 384 37.30 19.64 -29.43
N VAL A 385 36.08 20.15 -29.27
CA VAL A 385 35.35 20.83 -30.33
C VAL A 385 34.74 22.10 -29.75
N SER A 386 35.13 23.19 -30.39
CA SER A 386 34.73 24.58 -30.22
C SER A 386 33.24 24.82 -30.00
N HIS A 387 32.94 25.75 -29.10
CA HIS A 387 31.64 26.44 -28.99
C HIS A 387 31.16 26.97 -30.35
N GLN A 388 30.15 26.33 -30.93
CA GLN A 388 29.10 26.95 -31.77
C GLN A 388 28.08 25.89 -32.21
N HIS A 389 26.79 26.25 -32.18
CA HIS A 389 25.59 25.50 -32.58
C HIS A 389 24.94 24.54 -31.55
N VAL A 390 24.17 25.14 -30.63
CA VAL A 390 22.97 24.51 -30.03
C VAL A 390 21.79 25.44 -30.32
N SER A 391 21.09 25.18 -31.43
CA SER A 391 19.76 25.69 -31.77
C SER A 391 19.32 24.99 -33.06
N GLN A 392 18.84 23.75 -32.92
CA GLN A 392 17.97 23.03 -33.87
C GLN A 392 17.77 21.62 -33.32
N GLY A 393 16.63 21.41 -32.65
CA GLY A 393 16.30 20.15 -31.98
C GLY A 393 15.02 20.23 -31.15
N HIS A 394 14.60 21.45 -30.75
CA HIS A 394 13.33 21.68 -30.05
C HIS A 394 12.12 21.86 -30.98
N GLU A 395 12.28 22.09 -32.29
CA GLU A 395 11.16 22.36 -33.19
C GLU A 395 10.51 21.11 -33.84
N ALA A 396 11.09 19.92 -33.66
CA ALA A 396 10.56 18.69 -34.29
C ALA A 396 9.55 17.92 -33.41
N TYR A 397 9.50 18.21 -32.09
CA TYR A 397 8.59 17.52 -31.16
C TYR A 397 7.33 18.34 -30.84
N GLU A 398 7.41 19.68 -30.85
CA GLU A 398 6.24 20.55 -30.65
C GLU A 398 5.26 20.54 -31.84
N ASN A 399 5.73 20.30 -33.07
CA ASN A 399 4.87 20.29 -34.26
C ASN A 399 3.96 19.06 -34.39
N ASN A 400 4.16 18.00 -33.60
CA ASN A 400 3.32 16.79 -33.63
C ASN A 400 2.19 16.78 -32.57
N LEU A 401 2.20 17.70 -31.59
CA LEU A 401 1.09 17.83 -30.63
C LEU A 401 -0.03 18.77 -31.11
N GLN A 402 0.23 19.64 -32.08
CA GLN A 402 -0.75 20.65 -32.51
C GLN A 402 -1.84 20.14 -33.47
N ASN A 403 -1.72 18.92 -34.02
CA ASN A 403 -2.59 18.42 -35.09
C ASN A 403 -3.68 17.40 -34.67
N ARG A 404 -4.01 17.27 -33.37
CA ARG A 404 -5.14 16.44 -32.92
C ARG A 404 -5.93 17.04 -31.75
N LEU A 405 -6.43 18.27 -31.92
CA LEU A 405 -7.51 18.82 -31.09
C LEU A 405 -8.73 19.07 -32.00
N PRO A 406 -9.92 18.51 -31.70
CA PRO A 406 -11.17 19.06 -32.22
C PRO A 406 -11.50 20.37 -31.46
N ASP A 407 -12.13 21.29 -32.20
CA ASP A 407 -12.35 22.69 -31.86
C ASP A 407 -12.93 23.01 -30.47
N SER A 408 -12.38 24.08 -29.89
CA SER A 408 -12.66 24.66 -28.58
C SER A 408 -13.99 25.43 -28.48
N ASN A 409 -15.07 24.94 -29.09
CA ASN A 409 -16.40 25.56 -29.00
C ASN A 409 -17.51 24.65 -28.42
N HIS A 410 -17.17 23.45 -27.94
CA HIS A 410 -18.13 22.56 -27.25
C HIS A 410 -17.99 22.52 -25.71
N LEU A 411 -16.93 23.10 -25.13
CA LEU A 411 -16.74 23.17 -23.67
C LEU A 411 -17.54 24.31 -22.99
N ALA A 412 -18.01 25.29 -23.77
CA ALA A 412 -18.85 26.38 -23.24
C ALA A 412 -20.33 25.98 -23.10
N ALA A 413 -20.78 24.93 -23.80
CA ALA A 413 -22.16 24.43 -23.71
C ALA A 413 -22.38 23.49 -22.50
N ALA A 414 -21.37 22.70 -22.13
CA ALA A 414 -21.45 21.75 -21.01
C ALA A 414 -21.39 22.41 -19.61
N LEU A 415 -20.96 23.68 -19.53
CA LEU A 415 -20.95 24.45 -18.29
C LEU A 415 -22.26 25.22 -18.05
N ILE A 416 -23.14 25.30 -19.05
CA ILE A 416 -24.45 25.97 -18.94
C ILE A 416 -25.56 24.95 -18.65
N ASP A 417 -25.41 23.68 -19.04
CA ASP A 417 -26.38 22.61 -18.74
C ASP A 417 -26.28 22.03 -17.31
N MET A 418 -25.18 22.23 -16.58
CA MET A 418 -25.06 21.79 -15.18
C MET A 418 -25.80 22.68 -14.17
N ASP A 419 -26.34 23.83 -14.60
CA ASP A 419 -27.09 24.74 -13.72
C ASP A 419 -28.62 24.52 -13.79
N HIS A 420 -29.12 23.79 -14.79
CA HIS A 420 -30.54 23.48 -14.94
C HIS A 420 -30.98 22.12 -14.38
N SER A 421 -30.05 21.21 -14.05
CA SER A 421 -30.39 19.94 -13.39
C SER A 421 -30.31 19.99 -11.85
N ARG A 422 -29.98 21.15 -11.27
CA ARG A 422 -29.90 21.36 -9.82
C ARG A 422 -31.25 21.74 -9.15
N GLN A 423 -32.31 21.98 -9.93
CA GLN A 423 -33.59 22.47 -9.40
C GLN A 423 -34.70 21.43 -9.20
N ASP A 424 -34.57 20.18 -9.69
CA ASP A 424 -35.67 19.20 -9.63
C ASP A 424 -35.48 18.05 -8.63
N MET A 425 -34.62 18.20 -7.62
CA MET A 425 -34.54 17.21 -6.54
C MET A 425 -34.30 17.81 -5.15
N MET A 426 -34.98 18.91 -4.83
CA MET A 426 -35.21 19.30 -3.42
C MET A 426 -36.42 18.54 -2.85
N GLY A 427 -36.17 17.32 -2.37
CA GLY A 427 -37.02 16.67 -1.38
C GLY A 427 -36.60 17.12 0.02
N THR A 428 -37.39 18.01 0.61
CA THR A 428 -37.15 18.64 1.91
C THR A 428 -37.10 17.61 3.05
N LEU A 429 -35.93 17.35 3.63
CA LEU A 429 -35.79 16.71 4.94
C LEU A 429 -35.72 17.79 6.03
N THR A 430 -36.88 18.13 6.59
CA THR A 430 -37.01 18.98 7.77
C THR A 430 -36.60 18.20 9.03
N LEU A 431 -35.50 18.62 9.67
CA LEU A 431 -35.13 18.20 11.02
C LEU A 431 -36.08 18.85 12.05
N PRO A 432 -36.49 18.16 13.13
CA PRO A 432 -37.34 18.76 14.16
C PRO A 432 -36.56 19.81 14.95
N GLN A 433 -37.16 20.99 15.15
CA GLN A 433 -36.63 22.01 16.06
C GLN A 433 -36.76 21.54 17.53
N PRO A 434 -35.76 21.79 18.38
CA PRO A 434 -35.83 21.45 19.80
C PRO A 434 -36.72 22.45 20.56
N GLN A 435 -37.61 21.91 21.38
CA GLN A 435 -38.45 22.66 22.31
C GLN A 435 -37.61 23.29 23.43
N THR A 436 -38.08 24.45 23.86
CA THR A 436 -37.46 25.41 24.78
C THR A 436 -37.47 24.96 26.26
N GLU A 437 -36.38 25.34 26.95
CA GLU A 437 -36.20 25.49 28.41
C GLU A 437 -36.02 24.19 29.23
N ILE A 438 -34.98 24.01 30.05
CA ILE A 438 -34.58 24.83 31.22
C ILE A 438 -33.05 24.99 31.29
N ARG A 439 -32.59 26.23 31.46
CA ARG A 439 -31.19 26.61 31.75
C ARG A 439 -30.72 25.98 33.07
N SER A 440 -29.65 25.20 33.00
CA SER A 440 -28.70 25.00 34.09
C SER A 440 -27.31 25.48 33.63
N PRO A 441 -26.48 26.09 34.49
CA PRO A 441 -25.22 26.66 34.05
C PRO A 441 -24.24 25.55 33.66
N LEU A 442 -23.66 25.68 32.47
CA LEU A 442 -22.50 24.87 32.04
C LEU A 442 -21.40 24.95 33.10
N PRO A 443 -20.76 23.84 33.48
CA PRO A 443 -19.51 23.90 34.23
C PRO A 443 -18.49 24.67 33.40
N GLN A 444 -17.91 25.72 33.99
CA GLN A 444 -16.76 26.39 33.41
C GLN A 444 -15.63 25.35 33.28
N ILE A 445 -15.24 25.10 32.03
CA ILE A 445 -14.04 24.35 31.70
C ILE A 445 -12.87 25.20 32.20
N PRO A 446 -12.02 24.72 33.12
CA PRO A 446 -10.81 25.43 33.48
C PRO A 446 -9.92 25.54 32.24
N ASP A 447 -9.37 26.73 31.99
CA ASP A 447 -8.30 26.96 31.02
C ASP A 447 -7.03 26.23 31.47
N ASP A 448 -7.04 24.90 31.37
CA ASP A 448 -5.90 24.04 31.65
C ASP A 448 -5.42 23.46 30.32
N ASN A 449 -4.56 24.23 29.64
CA ASN A 449 -3.78 23.82 28.46
C ASN A 449 -2.73 22.73 28.77
N SER A 450 -2.86 22.04 29.91
CA SER A 450 -1.92 21.05 30.44
C SER A 450 -2.18 19.62 29.93
N ALA A 451 -3.26 19.38 29.19
CA ALA A 451 -3.56 18.05 28.60
C ALA A 451 -2.96 17.83 27.20
N LEU A 452 -2.48 18.88 26.52
CA LEU A 452 -1.78 18.79 25.22
C LEU A 452 -0.25 18.66 25.38
N SER A 453 0.28 18.76 26.60
CA SER A 453 1.71 18.73 26.90
C SER A 453 2.23 17.38 27.40
N ASN A 454 1.39 16.34 27.49
CA ASN A 454 1.79 15.01 27.96
C ASN A 454 2.14 14.01 26.86
N PHE A 455 2.18 14.44 25.59
CA PHE A 455 2.98 13.75 24.59
C PHE A 455 4.43 14.17 24.82
N GLY A 456 5.21 13.29 25.44
CA GLY A 456 6.64 13.48 25.62
C GLY A 456 7.30 13.74 24.26
N TYR A 457 7.50 15.02 23.96
CA TYR A 457 8.50 15.44 22.99
C TYR A 457 9.84 15.01 23.57
N ILE A 458 10.35 13.87 23.11
CA ILE A 458 11.79 13.60 23.24
C ILE A 458 12.45 14.65 22.37
N ASN A 459 12.90 15.73 23.02
CA ASN A 459 13.76 16.73 22.43
C ASN A 459 15.13 16.06 22.26
N MET A 460 15.34 15.36 21.14
CA MET A 460 16.70 14.96 20.75
C MET A 460 17.39 16.21 20.20
N ASP A 461 17.99 16.99 21.11
CA ASP A 461 19.08 17.89 20.77
C ASP A 461 20.24 17.01 20.28
N LEU A 462 20.26 16.74 18.97
CA LEU A 462 21.39 16.13 18.29
C LEU A 462 22.53 17.15 18.29
N HIS A 463 23.42 17.02 19.27
CA HIS A 463 24.73 17.64 19.23
C HIS A 463 25.42 17.27 17.91
N GLN A 464 25.78 18.29 17.14
CA GLN A 464 26.13 18.22 15.74
C GLN A 464 27.57 17.72 15.46
N ASP A 465 28.24 17.06 16.42
CA ASP A 465 29.70 16.84 16.37
C ASP A 465 30.19 15.43 16.73
N GLU A 466 29.36 14.38 16.72
CA GLU A 466 29.85 13.00 16.73
C GLU A 466 29.49 12.27 15.43
N ILE A 467 30.48 12.17 14.53
CA ILE A 467 30.44 11.30 13.36
C ILE A 467 30.45 9.86 13.88
N MET A 468 29.26 9.31 14.13
CA MET A 468 29.07 7.90 14.40
C MET A 468 29.29 7.14 13.08
N ASP A 469 30.39 6.40 12.98
CA ASP A 469 30.66 5.48 11.87
C ASP A 469 29.56 4.42 11.84
N TRP A 470 28.57 4.62 10.97
CA TRP A 470 27.46 3.68 10.83
C TRP A 470 27.97 2.42 10.12
N PRO A 471 27.74 1.22 10.66
CA PRO A 471 28.13 -0.01 9.98
C PRO A 471 27.39 -0.13 8.64
N THR A 472 28.06 -0.76 7.67
CA THR A 472 27.46 -1.15 6.40
C THR A 472 26.16 -1.92 6.65
N LEU A 473 25.10 -1.59 5.90
CA LEU A 473 23.76 -2.14 6.07
C LEU A 473 23.78 -3.69 6.01
N THR A 474 23.67 -4.33 7.17
CA THR A 474 23.69 -5.79 7.28
C THR A 474 22.32 -6.39 7.01
N ASP A 475 22.28 -7.69 6.68
CA ASP A 475 21.03 -8.45 6.54
C ASP A 475 20.16 -8.36 7.82
N GLU A 476 20.79 -8.42 9.01
CA GLU A 476 20.10 -8.33 10.30
C GLU A 476 19.49 -6.96 10.54
N MET A 477 20.23 -5.88 10.25
CA MET A 477 19.70 -4.52 10.33
C MET A 477 18.52 -4.34 9.39
N MET A 478 18.61 -4.84 8.16
CA MET A 478 17.49 -4.81 7.19
C MET A 478 16.23 -5.49 7.75
N GLU A 479 16.36 -6.68 8.34
CA GLU A 479 15.23 -7.39 8.92
C GLU A 479 14.60 -6.64 10.10
N GLN A 480 15.42 -6.03 10.97
CA GLN A 480 14.93 -5.22 12.10
C GLN A 480 14.19 -3.96 11.62
N LEU A 481 14.77 -3.24 10.65
CA LEU A 481 14.17 -2.05 10.06
C LEU A 481 12.81 -2.39 9.40
N GLU A 482 12.72 -3.54 8.74
CA GLU A 482 11.47 -3.97 8.11
C GLU A 482 10.42 -4.43 9.13
N ALA A 483 10.83 -5.11 10.19
CA ALA A 483 9.93 -5.50 11.28
C ALA A 483 9.31 -4.26 11.93
N GLY A 484 10.12 -3.27 12.30
CA GLY A 484 9.63 -2.02 12.89
C GLY A 484 8.72 -1.22 11.96
N LEU A 485 9.04 -1.20 10.66
CA LEU A 485 8.21 -0.56 9.63
C LEU A 485 6.86 -1.29 9.44
N GLY A 486 6.86 -2.63 9.53
CA GLY A 486 5.65 -3.43 9.53
C GLY A 486 4.76 -3.10 10.72
N GLU A 487 5.34 -3.03 11.92
CA GLU A 487 4.61 -2.66 13.15
C GLU A 487 4.03 -1.24 13.05
N TYR A 488 4.75 -0.29 12.46
CA TYR A 488 4.21 1.04 12.16
C TYR A 488 2.97 1.01 11.26
N ALA A 489 3.05 0.25 10.17
CA ALA A 489 1.99 0.25 9.17
C ALA A 489 0.77 -0.55 9.59
N TRP A 490 0.96 -1.66 10.31
CA TRP A 490 -0.08 -2.65 10.57
C TRP A 490 -0.15 -3.16 12.01
N GLY A 491 0.95 -3.06 12.75
CA GLY A 491 1.06 -3.60 14.09
C GLY A 491 0.68 -2.60 15.18
N SER A 492 1.26 -2.81 16.37
CA SER A 492 1.20 -1.84 17.46
C SER A 492 2.57 -1.17 17.52
N MET A 493 2.64 0.12 17.23
CA MET A 493 3.80 0.88 17.70
C MET A 493 3.65 0.99 19.21
N ASP A 494 4.37 0.17 19.98
CA ASP A 494 4.75 0.65 21.30
C ASP A 494 5.60 1.91 21.07
N THR A 495 5.20 3.00 21.73
CA THR A 495 5.96 4.26 21.71
C THR A 495 7.39 4.07 22.24
N ASP A 496 7.63 2.96 22.93
CA ASP A 496 8.91 2.55 23.53
C ASP A 496 9.74 1.61 22.64
N PHE A 497 9.44 1.48 21.33
CA PHE A 497 10.25 0.69 20.39
C PHE A 497 11.63 1.36 20.16
N HIS A 498 12.58 1.04 21.04
CA HIS A 498 13.98 1.50 21.05
C HIS A 498 14.83 1.08 19.85
N THR A 499 14.29 0.32 18.87
CA THR A 499 15.03 -0.09 17.66
C THR A 499 15.24 1.06 16.65
N TRP A 500 14.75 2.26 16.96
CA TRP A 500 14.86 3.45 16.09
C TRP A 500 15.39 4.67 16.83
N ASP A 501 15.73 4.52 18.11
CA ASP A 501 16.35 5.54 18.96
C ASP A 501 17.88 5.38 18.94
N PHE A 502 18.46 5.36 17.74
CA PHE A 502 19.91 5.26 17.53
C PHE A 502 20.57 6.62 17.40
#